data_AF-A0A0B1TU82-F1
#
_entry.id   AF-A0A0B1TU82-F1
#
_cell.length_a   1.000
_cell.length_b   1.000
_cell.length_c   1.000
_cell.angle_alpha   90.00
_cell.angle_beta   90.00
_cell.angle_gamma   90.00
#
_symmetry.space_group_name_H-M   'P 1'
#
loop_
_entity.id
_entity.type
_entity.pdbx_description
1 polymer ?
#
loop_
_entity_poly.entity_id
_entity_poly.type
_entity_poly.pdbx_seq_one_letter_code
_entity_poly.pdbx_strand_id
1 'polypeptide(L)'
;MGARTEFVANVTSLKLKPNIPFFKYDIRMYVVYKGADGKEHLKELTKQTKDDFPEQERKNATVLVYKSLVKNNSKVFPPEGALFYDRAAVLFSAGTQIKLDGDEKQFMMPASLVPSAGEDAVGVRVVIKKVTEGFQVTSNDLAKAVNVRDIEKDKGLLEVLNLAMSQKGYLETSQFVTYGSGVHYLFDHRALGFRDQEVPELMDGKYMGIGLTKAVKVLEGDKGQSCGAFVVTDVTKGAFHMDDQNLLEKISQMSMFIDPRSGQSHFNVQSAMQPFNQKAILQLIKGLYVRTTYGKKRTFPIGNIAQPASQLKFQTVDGKQCTVEQYFKQHYNIQLKYPAMFTVSERHNPHTYYPVELLRVAPSQRVTLQQQTPDQVATMIRACATLPQNRLQQTRVLKDALGIKDGNPHLSAAGISVVNGFTSVPGRVLPSPSIVYGGNQLAKPIDNCKWNGDRYRFLEPASLRNWAVCVTLTPNDSRRLHVKDYVARIEGRCRQRGMEVEPCSEIFTLQRQNFDSLKVRAVTYYLSGFIGNFVLEWGSFP
;
A
#
# COMPACT_ATOMS: atom_id res chain seq x y z
N MET A 1 28.61 -2.96 -29.89
CA MET A 1 27.80 -1.92 -30.55
C MET A 1 26.37 -2.40 -30.62
N GLY A 2 25.41 -1.68 -30.05
CA GLY A 2 23.97 -1.98 -30.17
C GLY A 2 23.29 -0.96 -31.09
N ALA A 3 22.14 -1.32 -31.64
CA ALA A 3 21.35 -0.40 -32.46
C ALA A 3 20.87 0.77 -31.58
N ARG A 4 21.11 2.01 -32.03
CA ARG A 4 20.68 3.21 -31.31
C ARG A 4 19.17 3.34 -31.40
N THR A 5 18.55 3.74 -30.30
CA THR A 5 17.12 4.05 -30.22
C THR A 5 16.89 5.13 -29.17
N GLU A 6 15.70 5.73 -29.16
CA GLU A 6 15.26 6.65 -28.11
C GLU A 6 14.18 6.00 -27.25
N PHE A 7 14.27 6.22 -25.95
CA PHE A 7 13.28 5.76 -24.98
C PHE A 7 12.67 6.94 -24.25
N VAL A 8 11.36 6.89 -24.01
CA VAL A 8 10.71 7.84 -23.10
C VAL A 8 10.68 7.22 -21.71
N ALA A 9 11.33 7.87 -20.75
CA ALA A 9 11.33 7.45 -19.35
C ALA A 9 10.32 8.27 -18.54
N ASN A 10 9.72 7.69 -17.51
CA ASN A 10 8.76 8.33 -16.61
C ASN A 10 9.40 9.33 -15.62
N VAL A 11 10.45 10.02 -16.08
CA VAL A 11 11.21 11.03 -15.34
C VAL A 11 11.03 12.38 -16.01
N THR A 12 10.90 13.43 -15.20
CA THR A 12 10.76 14.81 -15.66
C THR A 12 11.88 15.65 -15.07
N SER A 13 12.61 16.37 -15.91
CA SER A 13 13.67 17.27 -15.46
C SER A 13 13.11 18.43 -14.64
N LEU A 14 13.82 18.78 -13.57
CA LEU A 14 13.59 19.96 -12.76
C LEU A 14 14.71 20.97 -13.02
N LYS A 15 14.33 22.21 -13.33
CA LYS A 15 15.24 23.34 -13.43
C LYS A 15 15.19 24.14 -12.14
N LEU A 16 16.37 24.39 -11.56
CA LEU A 16 16.53 25.14 -10.32
C LEU A 16 17.20 26.48 -10.62
N LYS A 17 16.58 27.58 -10.17
CA LYS A 17 17.23 28.90 -10.16
C LYS A 17 18.40 28.86 -9.16
N PRO A 18 19.60 29.33 -9.53
CA PRO A 18 20.75 29.32 -8.63
C PRO A 18 20.58 30.27 -7.45
N ASN A 19 21.33 30.03 -6.38
CA ASN A 19 21.41 30.86 -5.17
C ASN A 19 20.08 31.05 -4.43
N ILE A 20 19.15 30.09 -4.49
CA ILE A 20 17.92 30.12 -3.69
C ILE A 20 18.17 29.37 -2.36
N PRO A 21 18.13 30.05 -1.21
CA PRO A 21 18.21 29.39 0.09
C PRO A 21 16.86 28.77 0.48
N PHE A 22 16.91 27.64 1.18
CA PHE A 22 15.78 26.97 1.80
C PHE A 22 16.07 26.80 3.29
N PHE A 23 15.18 27.29 4.13
CA PHE A 23 15.34 27.29 5.59
C PHE A 23 14.44 26.23 6.22
N LYS A 24 15.01 25.37 7.04
CA LYS A 24 14.32 24.23 7.67
C LYS A 24 13.87 24.57 9.10
N TYR A 25 12.63 24.22 9.41
CA TYR A 25 12.02 24.42 10.72
C TYR A 25 11.37 23.12 11.21
N ASP A 26 11.45 22.89 12.52
CA ASP A 26 10.61 21.92 13.22
C ASP A 26 9.29 22.63 13.59
N ILE A 27 8.17 22.08 13.13
CA ILE A 27 6.82 22.56 13.43
C ILE A 27 6.07 21.51 14.26
N ARG A 28 5.70 21.84 15.48
CA ARG A 28 4.93 20.95 16.37
C ARG A 28 3.59 21.53 16.67
N MET A 29 2.57 20.68 16.68
CA MET A 29 1.20 21.09 16.96
C MET A 29 0.65 20.23 18.10
N TYR A 30 0.14 20.90 19.14
CA TYR A 30 -0.40 20.25 20.33
C TYR A 30 -1.82 20.74 20.57
N VAL A 31 -2.77 19.82 20.71
CA VAL A 31 -4.07 20.17 21.31
C VAL A 31 -3.85 20.36 22.81
N VAL A 32 -4.27 21.50 23.34
CA VAL A 32 -4.13 21.87 24.73
C VAL A 32 -5.42 21.59 25.46
N TYR A 33 -5.35 20.75 26.50
CA TYR A 33 -6.44 20.50 27.43
C TYR A 33 -6.09 21.09 28.79
N LYS A 34 -7.10 21.56 29.54
CA LYS A 34 -6.91 22.02 30.91
C LYS A 34 -7.40 20.96 31.88
N GLY A 35 -6.49 20.46 32.72
CA GLY A 35 -6.81 19.52 33.78
C GLY A 35 -7.62 20.17 34.90
N ALA A 36 -8.30 19.35 35.71
CA ALA A 36 -9.01 19.81 36.90
C ALA A 36 -8.06 20.44 37.95
N ASP A 37 -6.77 20.10 37.89
CA ASP A 37 -5.69 20.68 38.69
C ASP A 37 -5.15 22.01 38.12
N GLY A 38 -5.74 22.50 37.02
CA GLY A 38 -5.31 23.72 36.32
C GLY A 38 -4.08 23.55 35.42
N LYS A 39 -3.46 22.35 35.36
CA LYS A 39 -2.30 22.09 34.51
C LYS A 39 -2.72 21.82 33.08
N GLU A 40 -1.82 22.15 32.15
CA GLU A 40 -2.02 21.85 30.73
C GLU A 40 -1.61 20.42 30.41
N HIS A 41 -2.47 19.71 29.68
CA HIS A 41 -2.16 18.44 29.06
C HIS A 41 -2.06 18.61 27.55
N LEU A 42 -0.92 18.23 26.97
CA LEU A 42 -0.63 18.40 25.56
C LEU A 42 -0.79 17.08 24.81
N LYS A 43 -1.62 17.08 23.77
CA LYS A 43 -1.75 15.97 22.82
C LYS A 43 -1.12 16.34 21.49
N GLU A 44 0.03 15.76 21.19
CA GLU A 44 0.75 16.02 19.93
C GLU A 44 0.00 15.47 18.71
N LEU A 45 -0.28 16.35 17.75
CA LEU A 45 -0.89 16.01 16.46
C LEU A 45 0.13 15.53 15.42
N THR A 46 1.36 16.03 15.51
CA THR A 46 2.47 15.76 14.58
C THR A 46 3.17 14.42 14.82
N LYS A 47 2.70 13.65 15.81
CA LYS A 47 3.24 12.34 16.15
C LYS A 47 2.87 11.28 15.11
N GLN A 48 3.89 10.57 14.62
CA GLN A 48 3.72 9.45 13.68
C GLN A 48 2.91 8.29 14.27
N THR A 49 2.12 7.64 13.42
CA THR A 49 1.36 6.43 13.71
C THR A 49 1.50 5.43 12.56
N LYS A 50 1.30 4.14 12.85
CA LYS A 50 1.40 3.08 11.84
C LYS A 50 0.09 2.81 11.11
N ASP A 51 -1.04 3.00 11.79
CA ASP A 51 -2.35 2.70 11.23
C ASP A 51 -2.87 3.85 10.34
N ASP A 52 -3.46 3.49 9.20
CA ASP A 52 -3.87 4.43 8.15
C ASP A 52 -4.86 5.49 8.67
N PHE A 53 -5.95 5.08 9.34
CA PHE A 53 -6.99 6.02 9.77
C PHE A 53 -6.47 7.08 10.76
N PRO A 54 -5.84 6.73 11.90
CA PRO A 54 -5.31 7.73 12.83
C PRO A 54 -4.24 8.64 12.19
N GLU A 55 -3.46 8.10 11.25
CA GLU A 55 -2.45 8.90 10.52
C GLU A 55 -3.13 9.96 9.66
N GLN A 56 -4.11 9.57 8.83
CA GLN A 56 -4.82 10.51 7.95
C GLN A 56 -5.63 11.54 8.73
N GLU A 57 -6.29 11.14 9.83
CA GLU A 57 -7.06 12.06 10.67
C GLU A 57 -6.16 13.16 11.25
N ARG A 58 -4.99 12.79 11.79
CA ARG A 58 -4.01 13.74 12.32
C ARG A 58 -3.44 14.64 11.24
N LYS A 59 -3.02 14.07 10.11
CA LYS A 59 -2.46 14.85 8.99
C LYS A 59 -3.46 15.84 8.42
N ASN A 60 -4.74 15.46 8.34
CA ASN A 60 -5.80 16.38 7.90
C ASN A 60 -5.99 17.52 8.90
N ALA A 61 -6.00 17.22 10.20
CA ALA A 61 -6.07 18.23 11.25
C ALA A 61 -4.88 19.20 11.21
N THR A 62 -3.65 18.70 11.06
CA THR A 62 -2.47 19.56 11.00
C THR A 62 -2.45 20.42 9.73
N VAL A 63 -2.99 19.95 8.60
CA VAL A 63 -3.16 20.76 7.39
C VAL A 63 -4.15 21.90 7.61
N LEU A 64 -5.28 21.66 8.29
CA LEU A 64 -6.25 22.71 8.62
C LEU A 64 -5.64 23.77 9.54
N VAL A 65 -4.93 23.33 10.57
CA VAL A 65 -4.20 24.22 11.49
C VAL A 65 -3.14 25.03 10.73
N TYR A 66 -2.33 24.38 9.89
CA TYR A 66 -1.31 25.03 9.07
C TYR A 66 -1.90 26.09 8.13
N LYS A 67 -2.96 25.76 7.39
CA LYS A 67 -3.61 26.72 6.48
C LYS A 67 -4.14 27.95 7.24
N SER A 68 -4.77 27.72 8.39
CA SER A 68 -5.27 28.81 9.24
C SER A 68 -4.12 29.65 9.81
N LEU A 69 -3.04 29.01 10.25
CA LEU A 69 -1.84 29.64 10.79
C LEU A 69 -1.21 30.59 9.77
N VAL A 70 -0.93 30.11 8.55
CA VAL A 70 -0.31 30.92 7.50
C VAL A 70 -1.22 32.07 7.09
N LYS A 71 -2.53 31.81 6.92
CA LYS A 71 -3.52 32.84 6.54
C LYS A 71 -3.61 33.98 7.56
N ASN A 72 -3.61 33.66 8.85
CA ASN A 72 -3.85 34.64 9.91
C ASN A 72 -2.58 35.35 10.41
N ASN A 73 -1.39 34.92 9.96
CA ASN A 73 -0.10 35.43 10.43
C ASN A 73 0.81 35.87 9.26
N SER A 74 0.24 36.57 8.27
CA SER A 74 0.97 37.01 7.05
C SER A 74 2.19 37.90 7.29
N LYS A 75 2.32 38.51 8.48
CA LYS A 75 3.52 39.28 8.87
C LYS A 75 4.71 38.37 9.24
N VAL A 76 4.42 37.14 9.67
CA VAL A 76 5.41 36.16 10.15
C VAL A 76 5.87 35.26 9.00
N PHE A 77 4.93 34.80 8.19
CA PHE A 77 5.20 33.94 7.05
C PHE A 77 5.47 34.80 5.79
N PRO A 78 6.38 34.38 4.90
CA PRO A 78 6.66 35.14 3.68
C PRO A 78 5.42 35.27 2.79
N PRO A 79 4.93 36.48 2.46
CA PRO A 79 3.70 36.66 1.67
C PRO A 79 3.84 36.18 0.22
N GLU A 80 5.05 36.20 -0.36
CA GLU A 80 5.36 35.71 -1.71
C GLU A 80 6.30 34.48 -1.71
N GLY A 81 6.65 33.95 -0.53
CA GLY A 81 7.59 32.83 -0.42
C GLY A 81 6.88 31.48 -0.46
N ALA A 82 7.53 30.50 -1.09
CA ALA A 82 7.05 29.12 -1.06
C ALA A 82 7.30 28.50 0.32
N LEU A 83 6.26 27.95 0.93
CA LEU A 83 6.34 27.11 2.12
C LEU A 83 6.10 25.66 1.73
N PHE A 84 6.93 24.76 2.26
CA PHE A 84 6.80 23.33 2.03
C PHE A 84 6.63 22.59 3.35
N TYR A 85 5.40 22.15 3.61
CA TYR A 85 5.03 21.45 4.84
C TYR A 85 4.83 19.96 4.55
N ASP A 86 5.32 19.08 5.42
CA ASP A 86 5.20 17.62 5.28
C ASP A 86 3.92 17.02 5.90
N ARG A 87 3.09 17.85 6.55
CA ARG A 87 1.90 17.47 7.34
C ARG A 87 2.21 16.81 8.69
N ALA A 88 3.48 16.79 9.07
CA ALA A 88 3.97 16.31 10.35
C ALA A 88 4.85 17.39 10.98
N ALA A 89 6.17 17.21 10.98
CA ALA A 89 7.07 18.02 11.79
C ALA A 89 8.01 18.93 10.97
N VAL A 90 8.01 18.83 9.64
CA VAL A 90 8.99 19.52 8.80
C VAL A 90 8.32 20.61 8.00
N LEU A 91 8.83 21.83 8.15
CA LEU A 91 8.45 22.99 7.37
C LEU A 91 9.71 23.61 6.75
N PHE A 92 9.68 23.85 5.43
CA PHE A 92 10.68 24.69 4.78
C PHE A 92 10.07 26.01 4.33
N SER A 93 10.89 27.07 4.35
CA SER A 93 10.61 28.30 3.61
C SER A 93 11.68 28.54 2.55
N ALA A 94 11.25 28.89 1.34
CA ALA A 94 12.14 29.22 0.22
C ALA A 94 12.42 30.73 0.17
N GLY A 95 13.68 31.10 -0.04
CA GLY A 95 14.15 32.48 -0.25
C GLY A 95 14.18 33.34 1.02
N THR A 96 13.13 33.29 1.84
CA THR A 96 12.97 34.14 3.02
C THR A 96 12.75 33.31 4.28
N GLN A 97 13.40 33.67 5.37
CA GLN A 97 13.18 33.05 6.69
C GLN A 97 11.82 33.44 7.29
N ILE A 98 11.22 32.52 8.02
CA ILE A 98 10.07 32.80 8.89
C ILE A 98 10.53 33.70 10.04
N LYS A 99 9.76 34.76 10.34
CA LYS A 99 10.10 35.70 11.42
C LYS A 99 9.75 35.11 12.79
N LEU A 100 10.75 34.58 13.48
CA LEU A 100 10.64 33.99 14.82
C LEU A 100 11.10 34.96 15.92
N ASP A 101 10.76 34.67 17.18
CA ASP A 101 11.21 35.43 18.34
C ASP A 101 12.53 34.83 18.87
N GLY A 102 13.61 35.08 18.13
CA GLY A 102 14.89 34.38 18.29
C GLY A 102 14.93 33.11 17.45
N ASP A 103 14.90 31.94 18.10
CA ASP A 103 14.95 30.63 17.42
C ASP A 103 13.62 29.87 17.43
N GLU A 104 12.62 30.37 18.16
CA GLU A 104 11.30 29.75 18.29
C GLU A 104 10.21 30.82 18.23
N LYS A 105 9.01 30.44 17.78
CA LYS A 105 7.80 31.22 17.95
C LYS A 105 6.61 30.30 18.22
N GLN A 106 5.76 30.70 19.15
CA GLN A 106 4.56 29.96 19.51
C GLN A 106 3.30 30.71 19.07
N PHE A 107 2.30 29.94 18.66
CA PHE A 107 0.99 30.45 18.24
C PHE A 107 -0.09 29.66 18.96
N MET A 108 -1.20 30.33 19.26
CA MET A 108 -2.41 29.70 19.77
C MET A 108 -3.49 29.78 18.70
N MET A 109 -3.94 28.64 18.22
CA MET A 109 -4.97 28.50 17.20
C MET A 109 -6.27 27.97 17.82
N PRO A 110 -7.44 28.27 17.24
CA PRO A 110 -8.71 27.75 17.75
C PRO A 110 -8.77 26.21 17.77
N ALA A 111 -9.30 25.64 18.86
CA ALA A 111 -9.51 24.18 18.98
C ALA A 111 -10.44 23.62 17.89
N SER A 112 -11.36 24.44 17.38
CA SER A 112 -12.32 24.07 16.32
C SER A 112 -11.67 23.65 15.00
N LEU A 113 -10.39 23.95 14.79
CA LEU A 113 -9.63 23.49 13.62
C LEU A 113 -9.32 21.98 13.65
N VAL A 114 -9.48 21.34 14.81
CA VAL A 114 -9.20 19.92 15.02
C VAL A 114 -10.50 19.24 15.45
N PRO A 115 -11.24 18.63 14.51
CA PRO A 115 -12.56 18.03 14.81
C PRO A 115 -12.52 16.98 15.92
N SER A 116 -11.39 16.30 16.11
CA SER A 116 -11.20 15.28 17.15
C SER A 116 -10.64 15.79 18.48
N ALA A 117 -10.48 17.11 18.62
CA ALA A 117 -10.02 17.72 19.87
C ALA A 117 -11.06 17.57 20.99
N GLY A 118 -12.36 17.51 20.66
CA GLY A 118 -13.44 17.48 21.64
C GLY A 118 -13.71 18.85 22.27
N GLU A 119 -14.75 18.93 23.10
CA GLU A 119 -15.24 20.19 23.71
C GLU A 119 -14.29 20.72 24.80
N ASP A 120 -13.55 19.84 25.46
CA ASP A 120 -12.64 20.21 26.56
C ASP A 120 -11.31 20.83 26.08
N ALA A 121 -11.11 20.93 24.76
CA ALA A 121 -9.90 21.49 24.19
C ALA A 121 -9.91 23.02 24.23
N VAL A 122 -8.87 23.61 24.82
CA VAL A 122 -8.71 25.06 24.97
C VAL A 122 -8.25 25.71 23.66
N GLY A 123 -7.38 25.02 22.93
CA GLY A 123 -6.78 25.53 21.70
C GLY A 123 -5.76 24.56 21.11
N VAL A 124 -5.13 24.97 20.03
CA VAL A 124 -4.00 24.25 19.43
C VAL A 124 -2.76 25.13 19.52
N ARG A 125 -1.80 24.71 20.33
CA ARG A 125 -0.47 25.33 20.41
C ARG A 125 0.35 24.88 19.21
N VAL A 126 0.78 25.82 18.38
CA VAL A 126 1.76 25.57 17.32
C VAL A 126 3.10 26.16 17.74
N VAL A 127 4.15 25.36 17.68
CA VAL A 127 5.52 25.76 17.98
C VAL A 127 6.33 25.61 16.71
N ILE A 128 6.98 26.68 16.25
CA ILE A 128 7.90 26.66 15.11
C ILE A 128 9.29 27.02 15.62
N LYS A 129 10.25 26.13 15.39
CA LYS A 129 11.65 26.30 15.82
C LYS A 129 12.61 26.10 14.66
N LYS A 130 13.71 26.86 14.62
CA LYS A 130 14.83 26.57 13.69
C LYS A 130 15.45 25.21 14.04
N VAL A 131 15.75 24.39 13.04
CA VAL A 131 16.53 23.17 13.29
C VAL A 131 17.97 23.52 13.65
N THR A 132 18.60 22.72 14.50
CA THR A 132 19.99 22.94 14.95
C THR A 132 21.01 22.58 13.87
N GLU A 133 20.74 21.53 13.10
CA GLU A 133 21.61 21.04 12.02
C GLU A 133 20.87 21.12 10.68
N GLY A 134 21.57 21.52 9.62
CA GLY A 134 20.97 21.65 8.29
C GLY A 134 19.89 22.72 8.22
N PHE A 135 20.01 23.79 9.02
CA PHE A 135 19.05 24.89 9.04
C PHE A 135 18.85 25.53 7.66
N GLN A 136 19.91 25.60 6.87
CA GLN A 136 19.86 26.16 5.53
C GLN A 136 20.49 25.19 4.54
N VAL A 137 19.78 24.96 3.43
CA VAL A 137 20.31 24.34 2.22
C VAL A 137 20.07 25.27 1.04
N THR A 138 20.81 25.13 -0.04
CA THR A 138 20.70 26.00 -1.21
C THR A 138 20.43 25.20 -2.47
N SER A 139 19.81 25.83 -3.47
CA SER A 139 19.64 25.25 -4.80
C SER A 139 20.95 24.82 -5.47
N ASN A 140 22.09 25.35 -5.01
CA ASN A 140 23.42 25.02 -5.53
C ASN A 140 23.96 23.68 -4.97
N ASP A 141 23.35 23.16 -3.90
CA ASP A 141 23.82 21.97 -3.20
C ASP A 141 23.42 20.66 -3.91
N LEU A 142 22.86 20.73 -5.12
CA LEU A 142 22.39 19.56 -5.85
C LEU A 142 23.49 18.50 -6.07
N ALA A 143 24.71 18.94 -6.37
CA ALA A 143 25.85 18.04 -6.53
C ALA A 143 26.22 17.30 -5.23
N LYS A 144 25.96 17.89 -4.05
CA LYS A 144 26.25 17.27 -2.75
C LYS A 144 25.34 16.07 -2.44
N ALA A 145 24.22 15.94 -3.15
CA ALA A 145 23.33 14.78 -3.06
C ALA A 145 23.88 13.54 -3.78
N VAL A 146 24.98 13.67 -4.53
CA VAL A 146 25.63 12.58 -5.25
C VAL A 146 27.03 12.37 -4.70
N ASN A 147 27.28 11.14 -4.23
CA ASN A 147 28.60 10.69 -3.78
C ASN A 147 28.65 9.16 -3.92
N VAL A 148 29.82 8.60 -4.25
CA VAL A 148 30.07 7.15 -4.28
C VAL A 148 29.82 6.53 -2.91
N ARG A 149 30.13 7.25 -1.83
CA ARG A 149 29.88 6.85 -0.44
C ARG A 149 28.54 7.41 0.03
N ASP A 150 27.60 6.53 0.34
CA ASP A 150 26.23 6.96 0.70
C ASP A 150 26.16 7.81 1.98
N ILE A 151 27.07 7.57 2.94
CA ILE A 151 27.13 8.30 4.22
C ILE A 151 27.57 9.77 4.05
N GLU A 152 28.25 10.09 2.95
CA GLU A 152 28.76 11.42 2.66
C GLU A 152 27.77 12.23 1.80
N LYS A 153 26.61 11.68 1.44
CA LYS A 153 25.59 12.39 0.66
C LYS A 153 24.79 13.36 1.53
N ASP A 154 24.77 14.63 1.14
CA ASP A 154 23.85 15.61 1.69
C ASP A 154 22.50 15.53 0.97
N LYS A 155 21.47 15.04 1.69
CA LYS A 155 20.11 14.87 1.16
C LYS A 155 19.19 16.05 1.45
N GLY A 156 19.70 17.16 2.02
CA GLY A 156 18.88 18.28 2.45
C GLY A 156 18.13 18.96 1.30
N LEU A 157 18.79 19.22 0.17
CA LEU A 157 18.09 19.73 -1.02
C LEU A 157 17.11 18.71 -1.61
N LEU A 158 17.44 17.41 -1.56
CA LEU A 158 16.54 16.34 -2.00
C LEU A 158 15.26 16.28 -1.15
N GLU A 159 15.35 16.51 0.16
CA GLU A 159 14.21 16.62 1.05
C GLU A 159 13.29 17.78 0.61
N VAL A 160 13.85 18.97 0.40
CA VAL A 160 13.12 20.14 -0.11
C VAL A 160 12.38 19.81 -1.41
N LEU A 161 13.08 19.25 -2.40
CA LEU A 161 12.47 18.96 -3.70
C LEU A 161 11.37 17.90 -3.60
N ASN A 162 11.55 16.86 -2.78
CA ASN A 162 10.50 15.85 -2.56
C ASN A 162 9.26 16.47 -1.92
N LEU A 163 9.43 17.32 -0.91
CA LEU A 163 8.31 18.02 -0.26
C LEU A 163 7.62 18.99 -1.24
N ALA A 164 8.39 19.76 -2.02
CA ALA A 164 7.87 20.70 -3.00
C ALA A 164 6.95 20.00 -4.01
N MET A 165 7.36 18.84 -4.54
CA MET A 165 6.55 18.05 -5.46
C MET A 165 5.32 17.39 -4.80
N SER A 166 5.20 17.40 -3.46
CA SER A 166 4.08 16.82 -2.70
C SER A 166 3.01 17.82 -2.26
N GLN A 167 3.29 19.13 -2.32
CA GLN A 167 2.45 20.10 -1.62
C GLN A 167 0.98 20.04 -2.01
N LYS A 168 0.64 19.89 -3.29
CA LYS A 168 -0.76 19.82 -3.70
C LYS A 168 -1.48 18.59 -3.11
N GLY A 169 -0.89 17.41 -3.25
CA GLY A 169 -1.44 16.16 -2.67
C GLY A 169 -1.46 16.15 -1.15
N TYR A 170 -0.59 16.94 -0.49
CA TYR A 170 -0.61 17.14 0.95
C TYR A 170 -1.70 18.11 1.40
N LEU A 171 -1.84 19.25 0.74
CA LEU A 171 -2.68 20.34 1.21
C LEU A 171 -4.14 20.24 0.71
N GLU A 172 -4.41 19.58 -0.41
CA GLU A 172 -5.76 19.38 -0.96
C GLU A 172 -6.39 18.06 -0.46
N THR A 173 -6.56 17.95 0.85
CA THR A 173 -7.05 16.75 1.56
C THR A 173 -8.48 16.33 1.23
N SER A 174 -9.21 17.10 0.41
CA SER A 174 -10.53 16.74 -0.12
C SER A 174 -10.46 16.08 -1.51
N GLN A 175 -9.33 16.24 -2.22
CA GLN A 175 -9.11 15.65 -3.53
C GLN A 175 -8.19 14.43 -3.44
N PHE A 176 -7.23 14.46 -2.51
CA PHE A 176 -6.21 13.43 -2.37
C PHE A 176 -6.15 12.86 -0.96
N VAL A 177 -5.90 11.56 -0.89
CA VAL A 177 -5.35 10.90 0.30
C VAL A 177 -3.91 10.51 0.03
N THR A 178 -3.02 10.71 1.01
CA THR A 178 -1.58 10.50 0.79
C THR A 178 -0.96 9.64 1.88
N TYR A 179 -0.32 8.54 1.46
CA TYR A 179 0.36 7.58 2.31
C TYR A 179 1.88 7.74 2.20
N GLY A 180 2.57 7.69 3.33
CA GLY A 180 3.99 7.97 3.39
C GLY A 180 4.32 9.38 2.88
N SER A 181 5.44 9.50 2.17
CA SER A 181 5.97 10.78 1.66
C SER A 181 5.73 11.05 0.16
N GLY A 182 5.24 10.06 -0.60
CA GLY A 182 5.26 10.14 -2.06
C GLY A 182 4.15 9.40 -2.80
N VAL A 183 3.13 8.87 -2.11
CA VAL A 183 2.05 8.10 -2.74
C VAL A 183 0.71 8.81 -2.53
N HIS A 184 0.17 9.39 -3.59
CA HIS A 184 -1.05 10.21 -3.56
C HIS A 184 -2.17 9.54 -4.35
N TYR A 185 -3.27 9.17 -3.71
CA TYR A 185 -4.45 8.60 -4.37
C TYR A 185 -5.55 9.65 -4.48
N LEU A 186 -6.36 9.56 -5.54
CA LEU A 186 -7.53 10.39 -5.76
C LEU A 186 -8.74 9.84 -4.99
N PHE A 187 -9.55 10.74 -4.43
CA PHE A 187 -10.90 10.37 -3.97
C PHE A 187 -11.88 10.23 -5.13
N ASP A 188 -11.82 11.12 -6.12
CA ASP A 188 -12.67 11.08 -7.31
C ASP A 188 -11.81 10.96 -8.58
N HIS A 189 -11.58 9.72 -8.99
CA HIS A 189 -10.85 9.44 -10.22
C HIS A 189 -11.69 9.70 -11.49
N ARG A 190 -13.03 9.65 -11.38
CA ARG A 190 -13.92 9.88 -12.52
C ARG A 190 -13.89 11.35 -12.96
N ALA A 191 -13.72 12.28 -12.02
CA ALA A 191 -13.49 13.70 -12.32
C ALA A 191 -12.27 13.95 -13.23
N LEU A 192 -11.31 13.03 -13.28
CA LEU A 192 -10.14 13.10 -14.17
C LEU A 192 -10.23 12.17 -15.39
N GLY A 193 -11.42 11.61 -15.65
CA GLY A 193 -11.69 10.81 -16.84
C GLY A 193 -11.29 9.35 -16.76
N PHE A 194 -10.80 8.86 -15.61
CA PHE A 194 -10.53 7.44 -15.40
C PHE A 194 -11.83 6.65 -15.34
N ARG A 195 -11.89 5.54 -16.06
CA ARG A 195 -13.11 4.71 -16.18
C ARG A 195 -12.97 3.40 -15.40
N ASP A 196 -14.11 2.74 -15.17
CA ASP A 196 -14.19 1.49 -14.40
C ASP A 196 -13.35 0.34 -15.00
N GLN A 197 -13.05 0.36 -16.30
CA GLN A 197 -12.14 -0.62 -16.91
C GLN A 197 -10.69 -0.47 -16.40
N GLU A 198 -10.28 0.75 -16.06
CA GLU A 198 -8.94 1.06 -15.55
C GLU A 198 -8.87 0.96 -14.03
N VAL A 199 -10.00 1.19 -13.37
CA VAL A 199 -10.17 1.27 -11.91
C VAL A 199 -11.44 0.51 -11.52
N PRO A 200 -11.46 -0.83 -11.60
CA PRO A 200 -12.67 -1.61 -11.32
C PRO A 200 -13.04 -1.57 -9.83
N GLU A 201 -14.33 -1.69 -9.56
CA GLU A 201 -14.81 -2.00 -8.21
C GLU A 201 -14.30 -3.37 -7.76
N LEU A 202 -14.08 -3.51 -6.45
CA LEU A 202 -13.65 -4.77 -5.85
C LEU A 202 -14.82 -5.33 -5.04
N MET A 203 -14.94 -6.66 -5.00
CA MET A 203 -15.95 -7.31 -4.16
C MET A 203 -15.71 -7.01 -2.66
N ASP A 204 -16.66 -7.41 -1.80
CA ASP A 204 -16.58 -7.32 -0.33
C ASP A 204 -16.54 -5.89 0.23
N GLY A 205 -17.22 -4.93 -0.41
CA GLY A 205 -17.23 -3.54 0.03
C GLY A 205 -15.84 -2.90 -0.01
N LYS A 206 -15.12 -3.13 -1.11
CA LYS A 206 -13.79 -2.58 -1.36
C LYS A 206 -13.79 -1.87 -2.72
N TYR A 207 -12.81 -1.04 -2.96
CA TYR A 207 -12.64 -0.40 -4.27
C TYR A 207 -11.17 -0.29 -4.62
N MET A 208 -10.89 -0.16 -5.92
CA MET A 208 -9.55 0.20 -6.38
C MET A 208 -9.42 1.73 -6.39
N GLY A 209 -8.42 2.24 -5.69
CA GLY A 209 -7.98 3.62 -5.83
C GLY A 209 -6.86 3.71 -6.86
N ILE A 210 -6.84 4.79 -7.65
CA ILE A 210 -5.74 5.14 -8.56
C ILE A 210 -5.06 6.41 -8.05
N GLY A 211 -3.74 6.46 -8.23
CA GLY A 211 -2.91 7.52 -7.69
C GLY A 211 -1.56 7.62 -8.37
N LEU A 212 -0.70 8.49 -7.85
CA LEU A 212 0.67 8.69 -8.31
C LEU A 212 1.66 8.40 -7.20
N THR A 213 2.65 7.57 -7.51
CA THR A 213 3.89 7.47 -6.74
C THR A 213 4.91 8.42 -7.32
N LYS A 214 5.64 9.15 -6.48
CA LYS A 214 6.71 10.03 -6.93
C LYS A 214 7.91 10.06 -5.99
N ALA A 215 9.06 10.36 -6.59
CA ALA A 215 10.31 10.58 -5.90
C ALA A 215 11.19 11.55 -6.70
N VAL A 216 11.95 12.39 -6.02
CA VAL A 216 12.99 13.19 -6.67
C VAL A 216 14.32 12.44 -6.61
N LYS A 217 14.99 12.36 -7.75
CA LYS A 217 16.32 11.76 -7.93
C LYS A 217 17.27 12.77 -8.55
N VAL A 218 18.55 12.59 -8.29
CA VAL A 218 19.63 13.37 -8.89
C VAL A 218 20.42 12.48 -9.83
N LEU A 219 20.72 13.01 -11.02
CA LEU A 219 21.66 12.43 -11.96
C LEU A 219 22.95 13.25 -11.88
N GLU A 220 24.09 12.58 -11.64
CA GLU A 220 25.41 13.22 -11.50
C GLU A 220 25.82 14.05 -12.72
N GLY A 221 25.33 13.66 -13.90
CA GLY A 221 25.81 14.14 -15.19
C GLY A 221 26.96 13.27 -15.73
N ASP A 222 27.28 13.40 -17.01
CA ASP A 222 28.47 12.83 -17.64
C ASP A 222 29.37 13.93 -18.21
N LYS A 223 30.45 13.56 -18.91
CA LYS A 223 31.49 14.48 -19.43
C LYS A 223 30.87 15.67 -20.19
N GLY A 224 30.75 16.82 -19.51
CA GLY A 224 30.25 18.07 -20.06
C GLY A 224 28.79 18.42 -19.69
N GLN A 225 28.03 17.50 -19.08
CA GLN A 225 26.69 17.78 -18.53
C GLN A 225 26.74 17.97 -17.02
N SER A 226 26.14 19.06 -16.55
CA SER A 226 26.01 19.33 -15.12
C SER A 226 25.03 18.38 -14.45
N CYS A 227 25.25 18.13 -13.16
CA CYS A 227 24.32 17.45 -12.28
C CYS A 227 22.90 18.03 -12.39
N GLY A 228 21.90 17.15 -12.49
CA GLY A 228 20.51 17.51 -12.76
C GLY A 228 19.52 16.79 -11.85
N ALA A 229 18.46 17.49 -11.45
CA ALA A 229 17.39 16.93 -10.63
C ALA A 229 16.22 16.48 -11.51
N PHE A 230 15.61 15.34 -11.15
CA PHE A 230 14.50 14.75 -11.89
C PHE A 230 13.43 14.29 -10.91
N VAL A 231 12.16 14.56 -11.21
CA VAL A 231 11.05 13.91 -10.54
C VAL A 231 10.66 12.66 -11.33
N VAL A 232 10.71 11.52 -10.67
CA VAL A 232 10.21 10.24 -11.15
C VAL A 232 8.76 10.13 -10.72
N THR A 233 7.86 9.85 -11.65
CA THR A 233 6.42 9.74 -11.39
C THR A 233 5.89 8.48 -12.04
N ASP A 234 5.07 7.70 -11.34
CA ASP A 234 4.44 6.52 -11.92
C ASP A 234 3.04 6.33 -11.35
N VAL A 235 2.12 5.89 -12.20
CA VAL A 235 0.77 5.54 -11.78
C VAL A 235 0.81 4.34 -10.83
N THR A 236 0.07 4.45 -9.73
CA THR A 236 -0.13 3.40 -8.76
C THR A 236 -1.61 3.10 -8.60
N LYS A 237 -1.93 1.86 -8.25
CA LYS A 237 -3.27 1.40 -7.92
C LYS A 237 -3.21 0.62 -6.61
N GLY A 238 -4.21 0.78 -5.76
CA GLY A 238 -4.29 0.14 -4.46
C GLY A 238 -5.72 -0.22 -4.10
N ALA A 239 -5.91 -1.22 -3.26
CA ALA A 239 -7.23 -1.58 -2.76
C ALA A 239 -7.54 -0.81 -1.46
N PHE A 240 -8.77 -0.34 -1.34
CA PHE A 240 -9.27 0.41 -0.19
C PHE A 240 -10.59 -0.19 0.30
N HIS A 241 -10.87 -0.06 1.59
CA HIS A 241 -12.18 -0.36 2.13
C HIS A 241 -13.15 0.77 1.78
N MET A 242 -14.40 0.44 1.45
CA MET A 242 -15.44 1.45 1.22
C MET A 242 -15.64 2.31 2.48
N ASP A 243 -15.52 3.62 2.31
CA ASP A 243 -15.62 4.60 3.37
C ASP A 243 -17.06 4.70 3.87
N ASP A 244 -17.23 4.84 5.19
CA ASP A 244 -18.51 4.99 5.88
C ASP A 244 -19.53 3.87 5.59
N GLN A 245 -19.12 2.71 5.06
CA GLN A 245 -20.02 1.56 4.88
C GLN A 245 -20.45 0.98 6.24
N ASN A 246 -21.71 0.57 6.40
CA ASN A 246 -22.12 -0.14 7.61
C ASN A 246 -21.38 -1.50 7.69
N LEU A 247 -20.89 -1.87 8.87
CA LEU A 247 -20.06 -3.07 9.01
C LEU A 247 -20.85 -4.36 8.75
N LEU A 248 -22.12 -4.44 9.17
CA LEU A 248 -22.97 -5.60 8.87
C LEU A 248 -23.25 -5.72 7.37
N GLU A 249 -23.51 -4.60 6.69
CA GLU A 249 -23.66 -4.55 5.24
C GLU A 249 -22.38 -4.99 4.52
N LYS A 250 -21.21 -4.53 4.99
CA LYS A 250 -19.93 -4.98 4.46
C LYS A 250 -19.75 -6.50 4.57
N ILE A 251 -20.15 -7.07 5.70
CA ILE A 251 -20.08 -8.52 5.95
C ILE A 251 -21.06 -9.27 5.04
N SER A 252 -22.28 -8.76 4.85
CA SER A 252 -23.28 -9.44 4.00
C SER A 252 -22.92 -9.46 2.51
N GLN A 253 -22.09 -8.53 2.06
CA GLN A 253 -21.58 -8.43 0.70
C GLN A 253 -20.28 -9.21 0.46
N MET A 254 -19.77 -9.94 1.45
CA MET A 254 -18.56 -10.76 1.26
C MET A 254 -18.82 -11.90 0.28
N SER A 255 -17.88 -12.12 -0.64
CA SER A 255 -17.96 -13.12 -1.70
C SER A 255 -18.20 -14.54 -1.19
N MET A 256 -17.79 -14.84 0.05
CA MET A 256 -18.09 -16.11 0.72
C MET A 256 -19.59 -16.40 0.90
N PHE A 257 -20.44 -15.37 0.83
CA PHE A 257 -21.90 -15.49 0.90
C PHE A 257 -22.58 -15.41 -0.47
N ILE A 258 -21.82 -15.21 -1.54
CA ILE A 258 -22.36 -14.99 -2.88
C ILE A 258 -22.04 -16.22 -3.73
N ASP A 259 -23.06 -16.86 -4.30
CA ASP A 259 -22.84 -17.92 -5.28
C ASP A 259 -22.21 -17.34 -6.56
N PRO A 260 -20.99 -17.75 -6.95
CA PRO A 260 -20.30 -17.21 -8.12
C PRO A 260 -21.04 -17.42 -9.45
N ARG A 261 -21.98 -18.38 -9.52
CA ARG A 261 -22.72 -18.69 -10.77
C ARG A 261 -24.01 -17.90 -10.88
N SER A 262 -24.79 -17.86 -9.81
CA SER A 262 -26.11 -17.20 -9.80
C SER A 262 -26.05 -15.74 -9.35
N GLY A 263 -24.97 -15.34 -8.67
CA GLY A 263 -24.87 -14.03 -8.01
C GLY A 263 -25.78 -13.89 -6.78
N GLN A 264 -26.50 -14.95 -6.40
CA GLN A 264 -27.43 -14.91 -5.28
C GLN A 264 -26.68 -14.88 -3.96
N SER A 265 -27.09 -13.99 -3.05
CA SER A 265 -26.59 -13.97 -1.68
C SER A 265 -27.31 -14.99 -0.82
N HIS A 266 -26.55 -15.78 -0.08
CA HIS A 266 -27.00 -16.71 0.97
C HIS A 266 -26.68 -16.18 2.38
N PHE A 267 -26.41 -14.88 2.50
CA PHE A 267 -26.16 -14.27 3.79
C PHE A 267 -27.41 -14.33 4.68
N ASN A 268 -27.23 -14.85 5.88
CA ASN A 268 -28.17 -14.73 7.00
C ASN A 268 -27.39 -14.89 8.31
N VAL A 269 -28.03 -14.60 9.44
CA VAL A 269 -27.37 -14.67 10.76
C VAL A 269 -26.84 -16.08 11.03
N GLN A 270 -27.60 -17.12 10.71
CA GLN A 270 -27.18 -18.51 10.94
C GLN A 270 -25.93 -18.88 10.13
N SER A 271 -25.86 -18.48 8.86
CA SER A 271 -24.69 -18.72 8.01
C SER A 271 -23.47 -17.93 8.48
N ALA A 272 -23.63 -16.65 8.86
CA ALA A 272 -22.55 -15.83 9.35
C ALA A 272 -22.00 -16.29 10.72
N MET A 273 -22.83 -16.95 11.53
CA MET A 273 -22.45 -17.51 12.84
C MET A 273 -21.73 -18.87 12.76
N GLN A 274 -21.61 -19.48 11.57
CA GLN A 274 -20.85 -20.71 11.42
C GLN A 274 -19.34 -20.48 11.73
N PRO A 275 -18.66 -21.36 12.48
CA PRO A 275 -17.28 -21.12 12.92
C PRO A 275 -16.28 -20.87 11.78
N PHE A 276 -16.40 -21.60 10.67
CA PHE A 276 -15.59 -21.38 9.48
C PHE A 276 -15.82 -19.99 8.88
N ASN A 277 -17.08 -19.55 8.81
CA ASN A 277 -17.42 -18.24 8.27
C ASN A 277 -16.95 -17.11 9.19
N GLN A 278 -17.11 -17.24 10.51
CA GLN A 278 -16.59 -16.26 11.46
C GLN A 278 -15.07 -16.09 11.35
N LYS A 279 -14.33 -17.18 11.17
CA LYS A 279 -12.87 -17.13 10.96
C LYS A 279 -12.51 -16.36 9.68
N ALA A 280 -13.19 -16.64 8.58
CA ALA A 280 -12.98 -15.94 7.32
C ALA A 280 -13.40 -14.47 7.38
N ILE A 281 -14.55 -14.15 7.99
CA ILE A 281 -14.98 -12.76 8.22
C ILE A 281 -13.94 -12.02 9.05
N LEU A 282 -13.49 -12.60 10.17
CA LEU A 282 -12.48 -11.99 11.03
C LEU A 282 -11.20 -11.70 10.26
N GLN A 283 -10.71 -12.63 9.42
CA GLN A 283 -9.55 -12.39 8.59
C GLN A 283 -9.69 -11.14 7.71
N LEU A 284 -10.90 -10.89 7.17
CA LEU A 284 -11.19 -9.75 6.28
C LEU A 284 -11.41 -8.42 7.01
N ILE A 285 -11.81 -8.41 8.28
CA ILE A 285 -12.13 -7.18 9.04
C ILE A 285 -11.16 -6.89 10.19
N LYS A 286 -10.30 -7.83 10.58
CA LYS A 286 -9.38 -7.65 11.70
C LYS A 286 -8.46 -6.46 11.43
N GLY A 287 -8.42 -5.54 12.37
CA GLY A 287 -7.64 -4.31 12.28
C GLY A 287 -8.27 -3.16 11.52
N LEU A 288 -9.40 -3.37 10.86
CA LEU A 288 -10.15 -2.30 10.23
C LEU A 288 -10.65 -1.33 11.31
N TYR A 289 -10.37 -0.03 11.15
CA TYR A 289 -10.95 1.00 12.00
C TYR A 289 -12.43 1.19 11.64
N VAL A 290 -13.26 1.20 12.67
CA VAL A 290 -14.70 1.42 12.58
C VAL A 290 -15.14 2.45 13.61
N ARG A 291 -16.21 3.16 13.29
CA ARG A 291 -16.80 4.22 14.09
C ARG A 291 -18.20 3.83 14.55
N THR A 292 -18.52 4.09 15.81
CA THR A 292 -19.87 3.88 16.35
C THR A 292 -20.87 4.89 15.77
N THR A 293 -22.09 4.45 15.50
CA THR A 293 -23.19 5.31 15.03
C THR A 293 -24.02 5.93 16.15
N TYR A 294 -23.70 5.60 17.40
CA TYR A 294 -24.37 6.04 18.62
C TYR A 294 -23.41 6.76 19.57
N GLY A 295 -23.99 7.44 20.56
CA GLY A 295 -23.26 8.14 21.62
C GLY A 295 -22.23 9.14 21.07
N LYS A 296 -21.05 9.21 21.69
CA LYS A 296 -19.94 10.10 21.31
C LYS A 296 -19.16 9.67 20.04
N LYS A 297 -19.73 8.80 19.19
CA LYS A 297 -19.14 8.34 17.91
C LYS A 297 -17.65 7.97 17.99
N ARG A 298 -17.33 6.97 18.81
CA ARG A 298 -15.95 6.49 19.00
C ARG A 298 -15.44 5.75 17.78
N THR A 299 -14.17 5.91 17.45
CA THR A 299 -13.49 5.18 16.38
C THR A 299 -12.40 4.27 16.94
N PHE A 300 -12.36 3.01 16.53
CA PHE A 300 -11.43 2.01 17.08
C PHE A 300 -11.11 0.91 16.05
N PRO A 301 -9.94 0.24 16.15
CA PRO A 301 -9.60 -0.91 15.32
C PRO A 301 -10.24 -2.20 15.84
N ILE A 302 -10.82 -2.99 14.93
CA ILE A 302 -11.38 -4.31 15.28
C ILE A 302 -10.27 -5.26 15.74
N GLY A 303 -10.46 -5.87 16.90
CA GLY A 303 -9.57 -6.87 17.49
C GLY A 303 -9.98 -8.29 17.16
N ASN A 304 -11.18 -8.67 17.60
CA ASN A 304 -11.71 -10.03 17.46
C ASN A 304 -13.23 -10.04 17.26
N ILE A 305 -13.77 -11.21 16.87
CA ILE A 305 -15.20 -11.51 16.95
C ILE A 305 -15.49 -12.11 18.34
N ALA A 306 -16.62 -11.72 18.93
CA ALA A 306 -17.10 -12.21 20.22
C ALA A 306 -18.51 -12.82 20.08
N GLN A 307 -19.11 -13.24 21.20
CA GLN A 307 -20.42 -13.89 21.19
C GLN A 307 -21.55 -12.97 20.68
N PRO A 308 -22.73 -13.53 20.33
CA PRO A 308 -23.92 -12.78 19.95
C PRO A 308 -24.31 -11.71 20.97
N ALA A 309 -24.86 -10.59 20.50
CA ALA A 309 -25.27 -9.49 21.38
C ALA A 309 -26.34 -9.92 22.42
N SER A 310 -27.20 -10.88 22.08
CA SER A 310 -28.22 -11.44 22.98
C SER A 310 -27.66 -12.39 24.05
N GLN A 311 -26.44 -12.91 23.86
CA GLN A 311 -25.85 -13.92 24.75
C GLN A 311 -24.67 -13.39 25.55
N LEU A 312 -23.88 -12.49 24.96
CA LEU A 312 -22.66 -11.97 25.56
C LEU A 312 -23.00 -11.09 26.76
N LYS A 313 -22.64 -11.57 27.96
CA LYS A 313 -22.81 -10.84 29.22
C LYS A 313 -21.52 -10.09 29.56
N PHE A 314 -21.69 -8.89 30.11
CA PHE A 314 -20.60 -8.11 30.66
C PHE A 314 -21.09 -7.30 31.86
N GLN A 315 -20.15 -6.94 32.73
CA GLN A 315 -20.45 -6.14 33.91
C GLN A 315 -20.42 -4.66 33.53
N THR A 316 -21.51 -3.94 33.79
CA THR A 316 -21.56 -2.49 33.60
C THR A 316 -20.76 -1.77 34.69
N VAL A 317 -20.53 -0.47 34.50
CA VAL A 317 -19.84 0.39 35.49
C VAL A 317 -20.56 0.35 36.86
N ASP A 318 -21.88 0.18 36.85
CA ASP A 318 -22.72 0.09 38.05
C ASP A 318 -22.68 -1.31 38.70
N GLY A 319 -21.81 -2.21 38.24
CA GLY A 319 -21.64 -3.55 38.76
C GLY A 319 -22.70 -4.56 38.32
N LYS A 320 -23.72 -4.15 37.55
CA LYS A 320 -24.80 -5.02 37.07
C LYS A 320 -24.35 -5.86 35.89
N GLN A 321 -24.72 -7.14 35.88
CA GLN A 321 -24.53 -8.03 34.74
C GLN A 321 -25.72 -7.91 33.79
N CYS A 322 -25.47 -7.56 32.53
CA CYS A 322 -26.48 -7.56 31.47
C CYS A 322 -25.87 -8.01 30.15
N THR A 323 -26.72 -8.41 29.20
CA THR A 323 -26.26 -8.71 27.84
C THR A 323 -25.97 -7.43 27.07
N VAL A 324 -25.17 -7.51 25.99
CA VAL A 324 -24.95 -6.36 25.10
C VAL A 324 -26.28 -5.82 24.57
N GLU A 325 -27.20 -6.69 24.14
CA GLU A 325 -28.55 -6.30 23.71
C GLU A 325 -29.32 -5.51 24.79
N GLN A 326 -29.35 -6.03 26.02
CA GLN A 326 -30.03 -5.38 27.15
C GLN A 326 -29.43 -4.01 27.45
N TYR A 327 -28.09 -3.90 27.44
CA TYR A 327 -27.39 -2.65 27.66
C TYR A 327 -27.78 -1.59 26.62
N PHE A 328 -27.78 -1.92 25.33
CA PHE A 328 -28.16 -0.97 24.29
C PHE A 328 -29.62 -0.56 24.36
N LYS A 329 -30.52 -1.48 24.73
CA LYS A 329 -31.93 -1.17 24.96
C LYS A 329 -32.12 -0.23 26.16
N GLN A 330 -31.43 -0.45 27.26
CA GLN A 330 -31.61 0.31 28.50
C GLN A 330 -30.88 1.68 28.49
N HIS A 331 -29.62 1.72 28.04
CA HIS A 331 -28.79 2.92 28.12
C HIS A 331 -28.88 3.83 26.90
N TYR A 332 -29.12 3.28 25.72
CA TYR A 332 -29.20 4.06 24.47
C TYR A 332 -30.60 4.10 23.87
N ASN A 333 -31.57 3.38 24.45
CA ASN A 333 -32.90 3.18 23.87
C ASN A 333 -32.86 2.65 22.42
N ILE A 334 -31.89 1.76 22.13
CA ILE A 334 -31.70 1.14 20.82
C ILE A 334 -32.13 -0.32 20.89
N GLN A 335 -33.12 -0.69 20.09
CA GLN A 335 -33.47 -2.09 19.86
C GLN A 335 -32.65 -2.63 18.69
N LEU A 336 -31.80 -3.62 18.96
CA LEU A 336 -30.99 -4.30 17.94
C LEU A 336 -31.88 -5.06 16.97
N LYS A 337 -31.63 -4.95 15.66
CA LYS A 337 -32.37 -5.71 14.65
C LYS A 337 -31.82 -7.13 14.50
N TYR A 338 -30.53 -7.32 14.82
CA TYR A 338 -29.84 -8.60 14.68
C TYR A 338 -29.17 -9.02 16.00
N PRO A 339 -29.94 -9.23 17.10
CA PRO A 339 -29.36 -9.52 18.41
C PRO A 339 -28.64 -10.87 18.47
N ALA A 340 -29.00 -11.82 17.59
CA ALA A 340 -28.32 -13.11 17.44
C ALA A 340 -27.02 -13.04 16.62
N MET A 341 -26.68 -11.88 16.04
CA MET A 341 -25.42 -11.68 15.32
C MET A 341 -24.27 -11.45 16.31
N PHE A 342 -23.08 -11.93 15.95
CA PHE A 342 -21.88 -11.73 16.75
C PHE A 342 -21.55 -10.23 16.95
N THR A 343 -20.86 -9.95 18.04
CA THR A 343 -20.27 -8.63 18.31
C THR A 343 -18.78 -8.63 17.93
N VAL A 344 -18.18 -7.45 17.81
CA VAL A 344 -16.72 -7.29 17.65
C VAL A 344 -16.12 -6.61 18.87
N SER A 345 -14.88 -6.96 19.21
CA SER A 345 -14.12 -6.31 20.26
C SER A 345 -13.11 -5.31 19.72
N GLU A 346 -12.74 -4.33 20.53
CA GLU A 346 -11.65 -3.40 20.22
C GLU A 346 -10.28 -4.09 20.40
N ARG A 347 -9.35 -3.86 19.47
CA ARG A 347 -7.99 -4.45 19.51
C ARG A 347 -7.22 -4.08 20.78
N HIS A 348 -7.30 -2.81 21.21
CA HIS A 348 -6.56 -2.29 22.35
C HIS A 348 -7.33 -2.38 23.67
N ASN A 349 -8.62 -2.71 23.62
CA ASN A 349 -9.46 -2.94 24.79
C ASN A 349 -10.39 -4.14 24.53
N PRO A 350 -9.87 -5.38 24.65
CA PRO A 350 -10.56 -6.59 24.20
C PRO A 350 -11.83 -6.93 25.00
N HIS A 351 -12.10 -6.22 26.10
CA HIS A 351 -13.28 -6.38 26.95
C HIS A 351 -14.43 -5.43 26.59
N THR A 352 -14.30 -4.64 25.51
CA THR A 352 -15.38 -3.77 25.03
C THR A 352 -15.97 -4.35 23.74
N TYR A 353 -17.29 -4.55 23.73
CA TYR A 353 -17.98 -5.27 22.68
C TYR A 353 -19.01 -4.41 21.97
N TYR A 354 -19.07 -4.54 20.65
CA TYR A 354 -19.84 -3.66 19.79
C TYR A 354 -20.71 -4.47 18.81
N PRO A 355 -22.03 -4.23 18.76
CA PRO A 355 -22.90 -4.80 17.73
C PRO A 355 -22.48 -4.33 16.34
N VAL A 356 -22.31 -5.26 15.40
CA VAL A 356 -21.84 -4.95 14.04
C VAL A 356 -22.79 -4.04 13.25
N GLU A 357 -24.09 -4.06 13.56
CA GLU A 357 -25.09 -3.20 12.90
C GLU A 357 -24.96 -1.72 13.30
N LEU A 358 -24.24 -1.42 14.39
CA LEU A 358 -24.06 -0.07 14.93
C LEU A 358 -22.67 0.53 14.63
N LEU A 359 -21.96 -0.05 13.66
CA LEU A 359 -20.61 0.34 13.26
C LEU A 359 -20.55 0.73 11.79
N ARG A 360 -19.74 1.74 11.48
CA ARG A 360 -19.42 2.17 10.10
C ARG A 360 -17.91 2.18 9.89
N VAL A 361 -17.46 1.78 8.70
CA VAL A 361 -16.04 1.73 8.34
C VAL A 361 -15.46 3.15 8.33
N ALA A 362 -14.35 3.36 9.03
CA ALA A 362 -13.66 4.64 9.02
C ALA A 362 -12.99 4.88 7.65
N PRO A 363 -12.89 6.14 7.18
CA PRO A 363 -12.46 6.42 5.82
C PRO A 363 -10.97 6.15 5.58
N SER A 364 -10.58 6.07 4.30
CA SER A 364 -9.18 6.15 3.85
C SER A 364 -8.29 5.02 4.40
N GLN A 365 -8.79 3.78 4.42
CA GLN A 365 -8.04 2.62 4.89
C GLN A 365 -7.68 1.69 3.74
N ARG A 366 -6.37 1.42 3.56
CA ARG A 366 -5.89 0.46 2.57
C ARG A 366 -6.23 -0.97 2.99
N VAL A 367 -6.55 -1.81 2.02
CA VAL A 367 -6.78 -3.25 2.22
C VAL A 367 -5.42 -3.95 2.22
N THR A 368 -5.10 -4.61 3.34
CA THR A 368 -3.87 -5.42 3.46
C THR A 368 -3.94 -6.69 2.64
N LEU A 369 -2.80 -7.30 2.32
CA LEU A 369 -2.76 -8.56 1.56
C LEU A 369 -3.57 -9.68 2.23
N GLN A 370 -3.57 -9.74 3.58
CA GLN A 370 -4.32 -10.75 4.33
C GLN A 370 -5.84 -10.56 4.24
N GLN A 371 -6.29 -9.34 3.94
CA GLN A 371 -7.68 -8.97 3.78
C GLN A 371 -8.15 -9.06 2.32
N GLN A 372 -7.31 -9.53 1.39
CA GLN A 372 -7.68 -9.68 -0.02
C GLN A 372 -8.04 -11.14 -0.35
N THR A 373 -9.04 -11.31 -1.22
CA THR A 373 -9.39 -12.61 -1.79
C THR A 373 -8.61 -12.87 -3.08
N PRO A 374 -8.42 -14.14 -3.50
CA PRO A 374 -7.76 -14.46 -4.77
C PRO A 374 -8.40 -13.75 -5.98
N ASP A 375 -9.73 -13.63 -6.01
CA ASP A 375 -10.46 -12.97 -7.10
C ASP A 375 -10.21 -11.45 -7.13
N GLN A 376 -10.09 -10.82 -5.95
CA GLN A 376 -9.68 -9.41 -5.85
C GLN A 376 -8.25 -9.25 -6.38
N VAL A 377 -7.31 -10.09 -5.96
CA VAL A 377 -5.92 -10.05 -6.44
C VAL A 377 -5.87 -10.22 -7.96
N ALA A 378 -6.58 -11.20 -8.52
CA ALA A 378 -6.64 -11.42 -9.96
C ALA A 378 -7.25 -10.23 -10.71
N THR A 379 -8.30 -9.61 -10.18
CA THR A 379 -8.92 -8.40 -10.74
C THR A 379 -7.94 -7.23 -10.73
N MET A 380 -7.20 -7.04 -9.64
CA MET A 380 -6.18 -6.00 -9.56
C MET A 380 -5.03 -6.23 -10.55
N ILE A 381 -4.54 -7.47 -10.69
CA ILE A 381 -3.49 -7.81 -11.65
C ILE A 381 -3.94 -7.44 -13.07
N ARG A 382 -5.17 -7.79 -13.45
CA ARG A 382 -5.73 -7.44 -14.77
C ARG A 382 -5.81 -5.92 -14.98
N ALA A 383 -6.30 -5.18 -13.99
CA ALA A 383 -6.42 -3.72 -14.06
C ALA A 383 -5.05 -3.00 -14.08
N CYS A 384 -4.03 -3.60 -13.49
CA CYS A 384 -2.66 -3.08 -13.47
C CYS A 384 -1.84 -3.45 -14.71
N ALA A 385 -2.22 -4.50 -15.44
CA ALA A 385 -1.59 -4.94 -16.69
C ALA A 385 -1.94 -3.99 -17.86
N THR A 386 -1.35 -2.80 -17.84
CA THR A 386 -1.60 -1.75 -18.83
C THR A 386 -0.49 -1.65 -19.87
N LEU A 387 -0.85 -1.29 -21.11
CA LEU A 387 0.12 -0.97 -22.15
C LEU A 387 0.97 0.24 -21.74
N PRO A 388 2.27 0.29 -22.09
CA PRO A 388 3.16 1.39 -21.70
C PRO A 388 2.63 2.78 -22.08
N GLN A 389 2.02 2.92 -23.26
CA GLN A 389 1.45 4.19 -23.72
C GLN A 389 0.29 4.66 -22.82
N ASN A 390 -0.61 3.75 -22.45
CA ASN A 390 -1.72 4.05 -21.53
C ASN A 390 -1.19 4.37 -20.13
N ARG A 391 -0.21 3.61 -19.62
CA ARG A 391 0.43 3.87 -18.33
C ARG A 391 1.07 5.25 -18.27
N LEU A 392 1.77 5.64 -19.35
CA LEU A 392 2.40 6.95 -19.47
C LEU A 392 1.33 8.06 -19.49
N GLN A 393 0.23 7.87 -20.22
CA GLN A 393 -0.87 8.82 -20.25
C GLN A 393 -1.56 8.98 -18.88
N GLN A 394 -1.87 7.87 -18.20
CA GLN A 394 -2.41 7.90 -16.83
C GLN A 394 -1.47 8.66 -15.89
N THR A 395 -0.16 8.42 -16.01
CA THR A 395 0.86 9.12 -15.22
C THR A 395 0.87 10.63 -15.52
N ARG A 396 0.71 11.08 -16.77
CA ARG A 396 0.61 12.51 -17.10
C ARG A 396 -0.58 13.17 -16.42
N VAL A 397 -1.77 12.58 -16.56
CA VAL A 397 -3.01 13.11 -15.97
C VAL A 397 -2.87 13.29 -14.46
N LEU A 398 -2.33 12.29 -13.77
CA LEU A 398 -2.10 12.33 -12.33
C LEU A 398 -1.00 13.31 -11.91
N LYS A 399 0.09 13.40 -12.68
CA LYS A 399 1.18 14.37 -12.49
C LYS A 399 0.64 15.80 -12.58
N ASP A 400 -0.21 16.08 -13.58
CA ASP A 400 -0.84 17.38 -13.77
C ASP A 400 -1.86 17.70 -12.68
N ALA A 401 -2.64 16.70 -12.24
CA ALA A 401 -3.58 16.83 -11.14
C ALA A 401 -2.87 17.23 -9.83
N LEU A 402 -1.67 16.69 -9.57
CA LEU A 402 -0.81 17.06 -8.44
C LEU A 402 -0.05 18.38 -8.65
N GLY A 403 -0.25 19.08 -9.77
CA GLY A 403 0.42 20.34 -10.05
C GLY A 403 1.92 20.19 -10.25
N ILE A 404 2.42 18.99 -10.55
CA ILE A 404 3.82 18.73 -10.88
C ILE A 404 4.02 19.08 -12.36
N LYS A 405 3.86 20.37 -12.68
CA LYS A 405 3.89 20.89 -14.05
C LYS A 405 4.47 22.29 -14.06
N ASP A 406 4.84 22.74 -15.26
CA ASP A 406 5.34 24.10 -15.45
C ASP A 406 4.29 25.15 -15.04
N GLY A 407 4.75 26.33 -14.62
CA GLY A 407 3.89 27.42 -14.20
C GLY A 407 3.14 27.22 -12.87
N ASN A 408 3.45 26.18 -12.09
CA ASN A 408 2.93 26.08 -10.72
C ASN A 408 3.44 27.26 -9.87
N PRO A 409 2.56 28.11 -9.31
CA PRO A 409 2.98 29.31 -8.56
C PRO A 409 3.84 29.00 -7.34
N HIS A 410 3.53 27.93 -6.59
CA HIS A 410 4.30 27.52 -5.42
C HIS A 410 5.70 27.05 -5.78
N LEU A 411 5.86 26.32 -6.89
CA LEU A 411 7.18 25.89 -7.36
C LEU A 411 7.98 27.07 -7.92
N SER A 412 7.32 27.94 -8.69
CA SER A 412 7.94 29.12 -9.30
C SER A 412 8.47 30.09 -8.24
N ALA A 413 7.72 30.33 -7.15
CA ALA A 413 8.16 31.13 -6.01
C ALA A 413 9.39 30.55 -5.30
N ALA A 414 9.62 29.24 -5.40
CA ALA A 414 10.82 28.57 -4.89
C ALA A 414 11.97 28.50 -5.90
N GLY A 415 11.84 29.12 -7.08
CA GLY A 415 12.81 28.99 -8.15
C GLY A 415 12.90 27.58 -8.76
N ILE A 416 11.83 26.78 -8.63
CA ILE A 416 11.75 25.42 -9.18
C ILE A 416 10.82 25.46 -10.39
N SER A 417 11.30 24.99 -11.54
CA SER A 417 10.51 24.85 -12.77
C SER A 417 10.51 23.40 -13.23
N VAL A 418 9.34 22.89 -13.59
CA VAL A 418 9.15 21.51 -14.05
C VAL A 418 9.15 21.52 -15.58
N VAL A 419 10.05 20.77 -16.21
CA VAL A 419 10.08 20.69 -17.67
C VAL A 419 8.82 20.00 -18.19
N ASN A 420 8.26 20.51 -19.29
CA ASN A 420 7.07 19.92 -19.90
C ASN A 420 7.36 18.52 -20.47
N GLY A 421 6.41 17.60 -20.26
CA GLY A 421 6.50 16.23 -20.75
C GLY A 421 7.40 15.31 -19.92
N PHE A 422 7.77 14.19 -20.53
CA PHE A 422 8.67 13.18 -19.97
C PHE A 422 10.00 13.19 -20.73
N THR A 423 11.07 12.74 -20.08
CA THR A 423 12.42 12.84 -20.62
C THR A 423 12.67 11.75 -21.67
N SER A 424 13.07 12.15 -22.88
CA SER A 424 13.65 11.24 -23.88
C SER A 424 15.09 10.92 -23.48
N VAL A 425 15.44 9.64 -23.51
CA VAL A 425 16.75 9.12 -23.12
C VAL A 425 17.30 8.28 -24.27
N PRO A 426 18.53 8.56 -24.74
CA PRO A 426 19.17 7.72 -25.74
C PRO A 426 19.51 6.36 -25.14
N GLY A 427 19.22 5.30 -25.88
CA GLY A 427 19.54 3.94 -25.48
C GLY A 427 20.06 3.09 -26.64
N ARG A 428 20.41 1.85 -26.31
CA ARG A 428 20.93 0.89 -27.28
C ARG A 428 20.25 -0.45 -27.11
N VAL A 429 19.71 -1.00 -28.19
CA VAL A 429 19.24 -2.38 -28.25
C VAL A 429 20.44 -3.26 -28.58
N LEU A 430 20.83 -4.11 -27.64
CA LEU A 430 21.91 -5.06 -27.84
C LEU A 430 21.43 -6.23 -28.72
N PRO A 431 22.29 -6.76 -29.61
CA PRO A 431 21.94 -7.95 -30.38
C PRO A 431 21.69 -9.14 -29.44
N SER A 432 20.67 -9.94 -29.75
CA SER A 432 20.37 -11.16 -28.98
C SER A 432 21.53 -12.16 -29.10
N PRO A 433 21.95 -12.80 -28.00
CA PRO A 433 22.93 -13.89 -28.08
C PRO A 433 22.33 -15.09 -28.80
N SER A 434 23.19 -15.91 -29.42
CA SER A 434 22.79 -17.24 -29.90
C SER A 434 22.83 -18.23 -28.75
N ILE A 435 21.90 -19.18 -28.75
CA ILE A 435 21.77 -20.20 -27.70
C ILE A 435 22.31 -21.51 -28.25
N VAL A 436 23.30 -22.08 -27.56
CA VAL A 436 23.94 -23.33 -27.93
C VAL A 436 23.20 -24.51 -27.30
N TYR A 437 22.88 -25.51 -28.12
CA TYR A 437 22.25 -26.76 -27.74
C TYR A 437 23.16 -27.96 -28.06
N GLY A 438 22.72 -29.16 -27.68
CA GLY A 438 23.49 -30.40 -27.87
C GLY A 438 23.86 -30.62 -29.33
N GLY A 439 25.06 -31.16 -29.56
CA GLY A 439 25.60 -31.32 -30.91
C GLY A 439 25.93 -30.00 -31.62
N ASN A 440 26.28 -28.95 -30.87
CA ASN A 440 26.61 -27.60 -31.36
C ASN A 440 25.51 -26.95 -32.21
N GLN A 441 24.25 -27.34 -31.99
CA GLN A 441 23.13 -26.70 -32.66
C GLN A 441 22.91 -25.30 -32.09
N LEU A 442 22.72 -24.31 -32.97
CA LEU A 442 22.47 -22.92 -32.57
C LEU A 442 21.00 -22.57 -32.76
N ALA A 443 20.37 -22.14 -31.67
CA ALA A 443 19.07 -21.49 -31.72
C ALA A 443 19.27 -19.97 -31.69
N LYS A 444 18.78 -19.30 -32.72
CA LYS A 444 18.75 -17.84 -32.76
C LYS A 444 17.40 -17.37 -32.24
N PRO A 445 17.35 -16.58 -31.16
CA PRO A 445 16.11 -15.96 -30.73
C PRO A 445 15.51 -15.10 -31.84
N ILE A 446 14.20 -15.24 -32.04
CA ILE A 446 13.35 -14.42 -32.89
C ILE A 446 12.45 -13.55 -32.00
N ASP A 447 11.84 -12.50 -32.53
CA ASP A 447 10.77 -11.72 -31.89
C ASP A 447 10.92 -11.46 -30.38
N ASN A 448 11.71 -10.45 -30.01
CA ASN A 448 11.91 -10.04 -28.61
C ASN A 448 12.51 -11.14 -27.72
N CYS A 449 13.62 -11.73 -28.16
CA CYS A 449 14.38 -12.74 -27.41
C CYS A 449 13.58 -14.03 -27.09
N LYS A 450 12.60 -14.38 -27.93
CA LYS A 450 11.89 -15.66 -27.83
C LYS A 450 12.53 -16.69 -28.73
N TRP A 451 12.66 -17.92 -28.28
CA TRP A 451 13.11 -19.02 -29.13
C TRP A 451 12.31 -20.26 -28.81
N ASN A 452 12.08 -21.10 -29.81
CA ASN A 452 11.49 -22.39 -29.61
C ASN A 452 12.60 -23.43 -29.42
N GLY A 453 12.77 -23.87 -28.18
CA GLY A 453 13.75 -24.89 -27.85
C GLY A 453 13.38 -26.29 -28.34
N ASP A 454 12.11 -26.58 -28.67
CA ASP A 454 11.58 -27.95 -28.79
C ASP A 454 12.23 -28.81 -29.87
N ARG A 455 12.86 -28.20 -30.88
CA ARG A 455 13.53 -28.91 -31.97
C ARG A 455 14.95 -29.34 -31.62
N TYR A 456 15.48 -28.85 -30.50
CA TYR A 456 16.87 -29.06 -30.09
C TYR A 456 16.97 -30.11 -28.97
N ARG A 457 18.14 -30.73 -28.81
CA ARG A 457 18.46 -31.55 -27.64
C ARG A 457 19.20 -30.70 -26.60
N PHE A 458 19.06 -31.03 -25.31
CA PHE A 458 19.81 -30.34 -24.26
C PHE A 458 21.32 -30.36 -24.55
N LEU A 459 22.01 -29.28 -24.17
CA LEU A 459 23.47 -29.16 -24.34
C LEU A 459 24.18 -30.33 -23.65
N GLU A 460 23.76 -30.61 -22.42
CA GLU A 460 24.20 -31.73 -21.61
C GLU A 460 22.94 -32.47 -21.10
N PRO A 461 22.48 -33.51 -21.80
CA PRO A 461 21.30 -34.25 -21.37
C PRO A 461 21.62 -35.18 -20.19
N ALA A 462 20.77 -35.16 -19.17
CA ALA A 462 20.88 -36.05 -18.02
C ALA A 462 20.30 -37.45 -18.29
N SER A 463 20.71 -38.42 -17.48
CA SER A 463 20.08 -39.73 -17.40
C SER A 463 19.15 -39.81 -16.18
N LEU A 464 17.91 -40.28 -16.41
CA LEU A 464 16.91 -40.57 -15.40
C LEU A 464 16.73 -42.09 -15.32
N ARG A 465 17.34 -42.68 -14.29
CA ARG A 465 17.29 -44.12 -14.00
C ARG A 465 16.58 -44.33 -12.67
N ASN A 466 15.85 -45.43 -12.55
CA ASN A 466 15.16 -45.83 -11.31
C ASN A 466 14.39 -44.69 -10.62
N TRP A 467 13.23 -44.33 -11.18
CA TRP A 467 12.41 -43.21 -10.72
C TRP A 467 10.95 -43.62 -10.61
N ALA A 468 10.21 -42.95 -9.71
CA ALA A 468 8.81 -43.24 -9.44
C ALA A 468 7.96 -41.96 -9.48
N VAL A 469 6.66 -42.13 -9.73
CA VAL A 469 5.68 -41.05 -9.74
C VAL A 469 4.67 -41.24 -8.63
N CYS A 470 4.61 -40.25 -7.75
CA CYS A 470 3.59 -40.15 -6.73
C CYS A 470 2.46 -39.22 -7.20
N VAL A 471 1.22 -39.71 -7.22
CA VAL A 471 0.07 -38.96 -7.73
C VAL A 471 -0.88 -38.58 -6.60
N THR A 472 -1.27 -37.30 -6.58
CA THR A 472 -2.33 -36.77 -5.70
C THR A 472 -3.46 -36.22 -6.56
N LEU A 473 -4.53 -37.01 -6.75
CA LEU A 473 -5.69 -36.62 -7.55
C LEU A 473 -6.93 -36.47 -6.70
N THR A 474 -7.82 -35.54 -7.07
CA THR A 474 -9.18 -35.54 -6.56
C THR A 474 -9.94 -36.77 -7.09
N PRO A 475 -11.04 -37.21 -6.44
CA PRO A 475 -11.84 -38.32 -6.94
C PRO A 475 -12.43 -38.11 -8.35
N ASN A 476 -12.60 -36.85 -8.78
CA ASN A 476 -13.03 -36.53 -10.13
C ASN A 476 -11.89 -36.61 -11.14
N ASP A 477 -10.70 -36.12 -10.78
CA ASP A 477 -9.53 -36.16 -11.66
C ASP A 477 -9.03 -37.59 -11.86
N SER A 478 -9.09 -38.43 -10.82
CA SER A 478 -8.69 -39.84 -10.92
C SER A 478 -9.52 -40.65 -11.92
N ARG A 479 -10.75 -40.21 -12.21
CA ARG A 479 -11.63 -40.82 -13.22
C ARG A 479 -11.35 -40.31 -14.63
N ARG A 480 -10.78 -39.11 -14.76
CA ARG A 480 -10.60 -38.41 -16.05
C ARG A 480 -9.17 -38.50 -16.58
N LEU A 481 -8.18 -38.63 -15.71
CA LEU A 481 -6.77 -38.57 -16.08
C LEU A 481 -6.15 -39.96 -16.19
N HIS A 482 -5.62 -40.27 -17.37
CA HIS A 482 -4.80 -41.45 -17.60
C HIS A 482 -3.35 -41.16 -17.23
N VAL A 483 -3.00 -41.37 -15.96
CA VAL A 483 -1.66 -41.05 -15.43
C VAL A 483 -0.55 -41.74 -16.22
N LYS A 484 -0.71 -43.02 -16.57
CA LYS A 484 0.28 -43.78 -17.35
C LYS A 484 0.59 -43.12 -18.69
N ASP A 485 -0.44 -42.66 -19.40
CA ASP A 485 -0.28 -41.99 -20.70
C ASP A 485 0.43 -40.64 -20.53
N TYR A 486 0.12 -39.91 -19.46
CA TYR A 486 0.78 -38.65 -19.15
C TYR A 486 2.28 -38.87 -18.84
N VAL A 487 2.60 -39.88 -18.03
CA VAL A 487 3.99 -40.28 -17.73
C VAL A 487 4.73 -40.68 -19.01
N ALA A 488 4.12 -41.52 -19.86
CA ALA A 488 4.71 -41.91 -21.13
C ALA A 488 4.98 -40.71 -22.07
N ARG A 489 4.10 -39.70 -22.08
CA ARG A 489 4.32 -38.44 -22.81
C ARG A 489 5.50 -37.65 -22.26
N ILE A 490 5.66 -37.58 -20.93
CA ILE A 490 6.82 -36.94 -20.30
C ILE A 490 8.10 -37.67 -20.69
N GLU A 491 8.14 -39.00 -20.56
CA GLU A 491 9.30 -39.81 -20.96
C GLU A 491 9.67 -39.58 -22.42
N GLY A 492 8.68 -39.63 -23.32
CA GLY A 492 8.86 -39.38 -24.74
C GLY A 492 9.44 -37.99 -25.01
N ARG A 493 8.95 -36.96 -24.31
CA ARG A 493 9.50 -35.59 -24.41
C ARG A 493 10.92 -35.51 -23.88
N CYS A 494 11.26 -36.14 -22.75
CA CYS A 494 12.63 -36.16 -22.25
C CYS A 494 13.59 -36.84 -23.24
N ARG A 495 13.19 -37.99 -23.79
CA ARG A 495 13.98 -38.70 -24.83
C ARG A 495 14.15 -37.86 -26.10
N GLN A 496 13.08 -37.17 -26.54
CA GLN A 496 13.16 -36.23 -27.67
C GLN A 496 14.18 -35.11 -27.43
N ARG A 497 14.34 -34.69 -26.17
CA ARG A 497 15.28 -33.66 -25.74
C ARG A 497 16.69 -34.21 -25.46
N GLY A 498 16.94 -35.49 -25.75
CA GLY A 498 18.24 -36.14 -25.66
C GLY A 498 18.53 -36.83 -24.33
N MET A 499 17.61 -36.81 -23.36
CA MET A 499 17.79 -37.51 -22.09
C MET A 499 17.68 -39.02 -22.25
N GLU A 500 18.47 -39.75 -21.47
CA GLU A 500 18.28 -41.19 -21.28
C GLU A 500 17.26 -41.41 -20.17
N VAL A 501 16.05 -41.87 -20.50
CA VAL A 501 14.99 -42.07 -19.51
C VAL A 501 14.52 -43.52 -19.52
N GLU A 502 14.80 -44.24 -18.43
CA GLU A 502 14.24 -45.56 -18.17
C GLU A 502 12.73 -45.47 -17.91
N PRO A 503 11.93 -46.52 -18.20
CA PRO A 503 10.52 -46.54 -17.85
C PRO A 503 10.33 -46.27 -16.35
N CYS A 504 9.29 -45.50 -16.01
CA CYS A 504 8.92 -45.27 -14.62
C CYS A 504 8.78 -46.59 -13.85
N SER A 505 9.56 -46.74 -12.79
CA SER A 505 9.64 -47.97 -12.00
C SER A 505 8.35 -48.22 -11.21
N GLU A 506 7.73 -47.15 -10.70
CA GLU A 506 6.49 -47.25 -9.94
C GLU A 506 5.61 -46.00 -10.07
N ILE A 507 4.31 -46.20 -10.24
CA ILE A 507 3.31 -45.13 -10.16
C ILE A 507 2.34 -45.47 -9.03
N PHE A 508 2.32 -44.66 -7.98
CA PHE A 508 1.45 -44.88 -6.82
C PHE A 508 0.59 -43.66 -6.51
N THR A 509 -0.64 -43.92 -6.05
CA THR A 509 -1.62 -42.88 -5.71
C THR A 509 -1.74 -42.74 -4.21
N LEU A 510 -1.65 -41.51 -3.71
CA LEU A 510 -1.90 -41.23 -2.30
C LEU A 510 -3.39 -40.99 -2.06
N GLN A 511 -4.02 -41.88 -1.29
CA GLN A 511 -5.38 -41.72 -0.78
C GLN A 511 -5.33 -40.77 0.43
N ARG A 512 -5.76 -39.51 0.22
CA ARG A 512 -6.07 -38.48 1.25
C ARG A 512 -5.09 -38.31 2.44
N GLN A 513 -4.32 -37.21 2.40
CA GLN A 513 -4.10 -36.16 3.45
C GLN A 513 -2.64 -35.73 3.67
N ASN A 514 -2.50 -34.40 3.82
CA ASN A 514 -1.41 -33.54 4.31
C ASN A 514 0.05 -33.99 4.09
N PHE A 515 0.82 -33.09 3.47
CA PHE A 515 2.25 -33.19 3.17
C PHE A 515 3.13 -33.64 4.37
N ASP A 516 2.71 -33.40 5.62
CA ASP A 516 3.40 -33.86 6.82
C ASP A 516 3.35 -35.38 7.03
N SER A 517 2.28 -36.05 6.61
CA SER A 517 2.18 -37.52 6.67
C SER A 517 3.07 -38.21 5.63
N LEU A 518 3.42 -37.49 4.55
CA LEU A 518 4.34 -37.93 3.49
C LEU A 518 5.79 -37.98 3.96
N LYS A 519 6.24 -37.02 4.79
CA LYS A 519 7.59 -37.05 5.37
C LYS A 519 7.83 -38.32 6.19
N VAL A 520 6.83 -38.74 6.97
CA VAL A 520 6.96 -39.93 7.82
C VAL A 520 6.94 -41.21 6.97
N ARG A 521 6.05 -41.32 5.98
CA ARG A 521 5.96 -42.55 5.15
C ARG A 521 7.11 -42.72 4.16
N ALA A 522 7.62 -41.64 3.57
CA ALA A 522 8.77 -41.70 2.65
C ALA A 522 10.06 -42.11 3.37
N VAL A 523 10.26 -41.63 4.61
CA VAL A 523 11.40 -41.99 5.46
C VAL A 523 11.32 -43.45 5.93
N THR A 524 10.13 -43.96 6.26
CA THR A 524 10.00 -45.31 6.83
C THR A 524 9.98 -46.43 5.79
N TYR A 525 9.48 -46.22 4.57
CA TYR A 525 9.31 -47.30 3.57
C TYR A 525 10.27 -47.28 2.39
N TYR A 526 10.78 -46.12 1.97
CA TYR A 526 11.59 -46.02 0.74
C TYR A 526 13.08 -45.73 0.99
N LEU A 527 13.42 -45.12 2.13
CA LEU A 527 14.82 -44.81 2.49
C LEU A 527 15.55 -45.96 3.21
N SER A 528 14.86 -47.03 3.61
CA SER A 528 15.49 -48.24 4.16
C SER A 528 16.03 -49.20 3.09
N GLY A 529 15.70 -48.98 1.81
CA GLY A 529 16.16 -49.80 0.68
C GLY A 529 17.06 -49.08 -0.33
N PHE A 530 17.26 -47.77 -0.21
CA PHE A 530 18.04 -46.96 -1.16
C PHE A 530 19.12 -46.14 -0.42
N ILE A 531 20.21 -46.81 -0.04
CA ILE A 531 21.46 -46.11 0.28
C ILE A 531 22.14 -45.76 -1.04
N GLY A 532 22.15 -44.48 -1.38
CA GLY A 532 22.84 -43.93 -2.54
C GLY A 532 22.55 -42.45 -2.68
N ASN A 533 23.28 -41.64 -1.89
CA ASN A 533 23.39 -40.19 -1.92
C ASN A 533 22.80 -39.48 -3.15
N PHE A 534 21.71 -38.73 -2.99
CA PHE A 534 21.49 -37.40 -3.59
C PHE A 534 20.17 -36.83 -3.04
N VAL A 535 20.25 -36.08 -1.94
CA VAL A 535 19.17 -35.17 -1.52
C VAL A 535 19.44 -33.84 -2.20
N LEU A 536 18.70 -33.52 -3.25
CA LEU A 536 18.58 -32.14 -3.72
C LEU A 536 17.65 -31.41 -2.75
N GLU A 537 18.24 -30.77 -1.74
CA GLU A 537 17.57 -29.73 -0.98
C GLU A 537 17.19 -28.59 -1.93
N TRP A 538 15.89 -28.43 -2.15
CA TRP A 538 15.37 -27.14 -2.61
C TRP A 538 15.50 -26.16 -1.45
N GLY A 539 16.64 -25.49 -1.41
CA GLY A 539 16.87 -24.37 -0.53
C GLY A 539 15.79 -23.31 -0.74
N SER A 540 15.07 -23.02 0.34
CA SER A 540 14.39 -21.75 0.54
C SER A 540 15.43 -20.64 0.33
N PHE A 541 15.39 -19.96 -0.81
CA PHE A 541 16.13 -18.71 -0.94
C PHE A 541 15.36 -17.60 -0.21
N PRO A 542 16.07 -16.70 0.50
CA PRO A 542 15.50 -15.60 1.28
C PRO A 542 14.75 -14.55 0.44
#